data_AF-A0A2V8JP18-F1
#
_entry.id   AF-A0A2V8JP18-F1
#
_cell.length_a   1.000
_cell.length_b   1.000
_cell.length_c   1.000
_cell.angle_alpha   90.00
_cell.angle_beta   90.00
_cell.angle_gamma   90.00
#
_symmetry.space_group_name_H-M   'P 1'
#
loop_
_entity.id
_entity.type
_entity.pdbx_description
1 polymer ?
#
loop_
_entity_poly.entity_id
_entity_poly.type
_entity_poly.pdbx_seq_one_letter_code
_entity_poly.pdbx_strand_id
1 'polypeptide(L)'
;MDDAALDVISHCAPLEFLELVNCRRISDAGIIALLRGQPAVRALLLGGCTGLTDTTCHALAGLRELEDLRLVRCEALTDEGVAAVGQIVSLEHLNLNDSTGVGSKTVRAVARLPRLRELRLAGTAPISDEALRELGEAQTLEALSLAEHRDIGAAGLFEICGLERLVELGLRHCLNLVDDALAELARRPTLRVLDVAGCTQLSRAGLAHLARITTLCELGLAYAPSVNDETVELLTSLKELVVLSVAYCPALTSAGLAKLAALPALKQVDVRQTLGFGPSEVGSLRARRPELEVIDS
;
A
#
# COMPACT_ATOMS: atom_id res chain seq x y z
N MET A 1 -2.83 26.81 6.06
CA MET A 1 -4.27 26.91 5.82
C MET A 1 -5.03 26.90 7.14
N ASP A 2 -6.17 27.57 7.22
CA ASP A 2 -7.13 27.53 8.33
C ASP A 2 -8.58 27.65 7.78
N ASP A 3 -9.59 27.56 8.64
CA ASP A 3 -11.00 27.59 8.23
C ASP A 3 -11.40 28.89 7.51
N ALA A 4 -10.81 30.03 7.87
CA ALA A 4 -11.09 31.29 7.19
C ALA A 4 -10.59 31.27 5.74
N ALA A 5 -9.43 30.68 5.50
CA ALA A 5 -8.92 30.49 4.15
C ALA A 5 -9.79 29.49 3.35
N LEU A 6 -10.31 28.43 3.99
CA LEU A 6 -11.25 27.51 3.34
C LEU A 6 -12.57 28.17 2.94
N ASP A 7 -13.08 29.07 3.78
CA ASP A 7 -14.27 29.86 3.44
C ASP A 7 -14.06 30.71 2.19
N VAL A 8 -12.90 31.37 2.06
CA VAL A 8 -12.55 32.10 0.82
C VAL A 8 -12.49 31.16 -0.40
N ILE A 9 -11.85 30.00 -0.25
CA ILE A 9 -11.75 29.00 -1.32
C ILE A 9 -13.13 28.47 -1.73
N SER A 10 -14.08 28.37 -0.80
CA SER A 10 -15.44 27.91 -1.11
C SER A 10 -16.15 28.76 -2.17
N HIS A 11 -15.76 30.04 -2.31
CA HIS A 11 -16.32 30.99 -3.28
C HIS A 11 -15.53 31.08 -4.59
N CYS A 12 -14.48 30.27 -4.76
CA CYS A 12 -13.69 30.23 -5.98
C CYS A 12 -14.38 29.40 -7.09
N ALA A 13 -13.80 29.47 -8.29
CA ALA A 13 -14.21 28.58 -9.39
C ALA A 13 -14.14 27.10 -8.95
N PRO A 14 -15.01 26.23 -9.49
CA PRO A 14 -15.07 24.82 -9.11
C PRO A 14 -13.69 24.16 -9.15
N LEU A 15 -13.31 23.58 -8.02
CA LEU A 15 -12.07 22.84 -7.86
C LEU A 15 -12.29 21.38 -8.25
N GLU A 16 -11.38 20.82 -9.04
CA GLU A 16 -11.31 19.38 -9.27
C GLU A 16 -10.44 18.69 -8.21
N PHE A 17 -9.37 19.35 -7.75
CA PHE A 17 -8.38 18.82 -6.83
C PHE A 17 -8.02 19.84 -5.76
N LEU A 18 -7.95 19.39 -4.51
CA LEU A 18 -7.43 20.19 -3.40
C LEU A 18 -6.61 19.33 -2.43
N GLU A 19 -5.38 19.78 -2.17
CA GLU A 19 -4.46 19.15 -1.22
C GLU A 19 -4.13 20.10 -0.07
N LEU A 20 -4.36 19.62 1.15
CA LEU A 20 -4.19 20.32 2.42
C LEU A 20 -3.53 19.37 3.42
N VAL A 21 -2.21 19.22 3.31
CA VAL A 21 -1.44 18.32 4.18
C VAL A 21 -0.91 19.07 5.39
N ASN A 22 -0.96 18.44 6.58
CA ASN A 22 -0.50 18.96 7.86
C ASN A 22 -1.14 20.30 8.27
N CYS A 23 -2.35 20.59 7.78
CA CYS A 23 -3.06 21.82 8.07
C CYS A 23 -3.84 21.72 9.40
N ARG A 24 -3.12 21.74 10.52
CA ARG A 24 -3.67 21.54 11.89
C ARG A 24 -4.66 22.61 12.37
N ARG A 25 -4.81 23.71 11.65
CA ARG A 25 -5.76 24.80 11.96
C ARG A 25 -7.08 24.69 11.18
N ILE A 26 -7.23 23.63 10.39
CA ILE A 26 -8.50 23.27 9.76
C ILE A 26 -9.31 22.41 10.72
N SER A 27 -10.61 22.68 10.78
CA SER A 27 -11.61 21.87 11.49
C SER A 27 -12.68 21.34 10.54
N ASP A 28 -13.57 20.50 11.06
CA ASP A 28 -14.77 20.05 10.35
C ASP A 28 -15.58 21.23 9.79
N ALA A 29 -15.68 22.35 10.52
CA ALA A 29 -16.46 23.51 10.09
C ALA A 29 -15.90 24.12 8.80
N GLY A 30 -14.58 24.24 8.69
CA GLY A 30 -13.92 24.74 7.48
C GLY A 30 -14.12 23.82 6.28
N ILE A 31 -14.00 22.50 6.47
CA ILE A 31 -14.25 21.53 5.39
C ILE A 31 -15.72 21.56 4.97
N ILE A 32 -16.66 21.60 5.91
CA ILE A 32 -18.09 21.70 5.59
C ILE A 32 -18.39 22.98 4.79
N ALA A 33 -17.80 24.12 5.18
CA ALA A 33 -17.95 25.37 4.44
C ALA A 33 -17.40 25.25 3.01
N LEU A 34 -16.20 24.69 2.86
CA LEU A 34 -15.61 24.38 1.55
C LEU A 34 -16.54 23.53 0.68
N LEU A 35 -17.05 22.40 1.21
CA LEU A 35 -17.86 21.45 0.46
C LEU A 35 -19.21 22.02 0.00
N ARG A 36 -19.76 23.01 0.72
CA ARG A 36 -20.98 23.72 0.27
C ARG A 36 -20.74 24.55 -0.99
N GLY A 37 -19.56 25.16 -1.11
CA GLY A 37 -19.18 25.94 -2.28
C GLY A 37 -18.55 25.13 -3.40
N GLN A 38 -17.99 23.95 -3.08
CA GLN A 38 -17.22 23.10 -4.00
C GLN A 38 -17.79 21.66 -4.10
N PRO A 39 -19.06 21.48 -4.52
CA PRO A 39 -19.70 20.16 -4.52
C PRO A 39 -19.18 19.20 -5.61
N ALA A 40 -18.45 19.72 -6.61
CA ALA A 40 -17.91 18.98 -7.75
C ALA A 40 -16.43 18.56 -7.57
N VAL A 41 -15.89 18.67 -6.34
CA VAL A 41 -14.50 18.29 -6.08
C VAL A 41 -14.31 16.78 -6.27
N ARG A 42 -13.27 16.42 -7.04
CA ARG A 42 -12.96 15.03 -7.41
C ARG A 42 -11.85 14.44 -6.55
N ALA A 43 -10.94 15.26 -6.04
CA ALA A 43 -9.85 14.80 -5.19
C ALA A 43 -9.64 15.70 -3.96
N LEU A 44 -9.68 15.09 -2.78
CA LEU A 44 -9.45 15.76 -1.49
C LEU A 44 -8.37 15.02 -0.69
N LEU A 45 -7.23 15.67 -0.54
CA LEU A 45 -6.08 15.16 0.20
C LEU A 45 -5.91 15.96 1.49
N LEU A 46 -6.34 15.41 2.62
CA LEU A 46 -6.45 16.09 3.91
C LEU A 46 -5.53 15.50 4.98
N GLY A 47 -4.43 14.87 4.57
CA GLY A 47 -3.54 14.13 5.46
C GLY A 47 -2.92 14.99 6.58
N GLY A 48 -2.88 14.48 7.81
CA GLY A 48 -2.31 15.17 8.97
C GLY A 48 -3.12 16.38 9.47
N CYS A 49 -4.37 16.53 9.00
CA CYS A 49 -5.31 17.51 9.52
C CYS A 49 -5.99 16.95 10.78
N THR A 50 -5.29 17.06 11.92
CA THR A 50 -5.71 16.47 13.20
C THR A 50 -6.98 17.06 13.80
N GLY A 51 -7.50 18.16 13.26
CA GLY A 51 -8.78 18.77 13.67
C GLY A 51 -10.01 18.21 12.96
N LEU A 52 -9.83 17.26 12.04
CA LEU A 52 -10.92 16.59 11.33
C LEU A 52 -11.41 15.37 12.13
N THR A 53 -12.73 15.28 12.29
CA THR A 53 -13.40 14.18 12.98
C THR A 53 -14.35 13.46 12.03
N ASP A 54 -15.08 12.47 12.55
CA ASP A 54 -16.18 11.79 11.87
C ASP A 54 -17.18 12.75 11.22
N THR A 55 -17.35 13.96 11.76
CA THR A 55 -18.22 15.00 11.18
C THR A 55 -17.81 15.34 9.74
N THR A 56 -16.51 15.39 9.45
CA THR A 56 -16.01 15.58 8.08
C THR A 56 -16.40 14.42 7.17
N CYS A 57 -16.27 13.16 7.62
CA CYS A 57 -16.67 11.99 6.81
C CYS A 57 -18.16 11.99 6.47
N HIS A 58 -19.02 12.40 7.41
CA HIS A 58 -20.45 12.56 7.14
C HIS A 58 -20.75 13.67 6.13
N ALA A 59 -19.98 14.76 6.14
CA ALA A 59 -20.13 15.82 5.16
C ALA A 59 -19.69 15.38 3.75
N LEU A 60 -18.63 14.56 3.67
CA LEU A 60 -18.13 14.00 2.40
C LEU A 60 -19.09 13.01 1.76
N ALA A 61 -19.90 12.28 2.55
CA ALA A 61 -20.85 11.27 2.06
C ALA A 61 -21.86 11.78 1.02
N GLY A 62 -22.10 13.09 0.96
CA GLY A 62 -22.98 13.72 -0.02
C GLY A 62 -22.36 13.96 -1.41
N LEU A 63 -21.04 13.85 -1.54
CA LEU A 63 -20.33 14.15 -2.77
C LEU A 63 -20.51 13.03 -3.80
N ARG A 64 -20.85 13.40 -5.03
CA ARG A 64 -21.16 12.47 -6.13
C ARG A 64 -20.04 12.32 -7.15
N GLU A 65 -19.07 13.22 -7.09
CA GLU A 65 -17.94 13.29 -8.03
C GLU A 65 -16.60 13.02 -7.34
N LEU A 66 -16.59 12.77 -6.01
CA LEU A 66 -15.36 12.51 -5.28
C LEU A 66 -14.80 11.13 -5.64
N GLU A 67 -13.60 11.12 -6.21
CA GLU A 67 -12.89 9.95 -6.74
C GLU A 67 -11.63 9.60 -5.91
N ASP A 68 -10.91 10.58 -5.35
CA ASP A 68 -9.72 10.36 -4.51
C ASP A 68 -9.91 11.06 -3.15
N LEU A 69 -9.90 10.27 -2.07
CA LEU A 69 -9.98 10.75 -0.70
C LEU A 69 -8.79 10.24 0.10
N ARG A 70 -7.98 11.16 0.62
CA ARG A 70 -6.85 10.83 1.50
C ARG A 70 -6.99 11.49 2.85
N LEU A 71 -7.17 10.67 3.88
CA LEU A 71 -7.33 11.04 5.27
C LEU A 71 -6.21 10.38 6.11
N VAL A 72 -4.99 10.46 5.60
CA VAL A 72 -3.78 9.89 6.22
C VAL A 72 -3.50 10.58 7.56
N ARG A 73 -3.21 9.85 8.63
CA ARG A 73 -2.89 10.41 9.96
C ARG A 73 -3.98 11.36 10.49
N CYS A 74 -5.24 11.06 10.23
CA CYS A 74 -6.38 11.77 10.79
C CYS A 74 -6.86 11.03 12.05
N GLU A 75 -6.15 11.24 13.16
CA GLU A 75 -6.25 10.44 14.40
C GLU A 75 -7.62 10.48 15.10
N ALA A 76 -8.44 11.51 14.83
CA ALA A 76 -9.77 11.64 15.43
C ALA A 76 -10.88 10.97 14.62
N LEU A 77 -10.54 10.30 13.51
CA LEU A 77 -11.48 9.50 12.74
C LEU A 77 -11.71 8.14 13.40
N THR A 78 -12.95 7.67 13.34
CA THR A 78 -13.34 6.35 13.80
C THR A 78 -14.00 5.54 12.70
N ASP A 79 -14.06 4.23 12.91
CA ASP A 79 -14.83 3.31 12.10
C ASP A 79 -16.29 3.76 11.85
N GLU A 80 -16.94 4.39 12.83
CA GLU A 80 -18.33 4.85 12.70
C GLU A 80 -18.45 6.05 11.75
N GLY A 81 -17.50 6.99 11.82
CA GLY A 81 -17.47 8.13 10.90
C GLY A 81 -17.12 7.72 9.48
N VAL A 82 -16.08 6.89 9.33
CA VAL A 82 -15.61 6.47 8.01
C VAL A 82 -16.60 5.51 7.34
N ALA A 83 -17.48 4.84 8.07
CA ALA A 83 -18.58 4.09 7.45
C ALA A 83 -19.45 4.95 6.51
N ALA A 84 -19.56 6.27 6.76
CA ALA A 84 -20.25 7.20 5.86
C ALA A 84 -19.56 7.36 4.50
N VAL A 85 -18.24 7.17 4.42
CA VAL A 85 -17.47 7.16 3.17
C VAL A 85 -17.92 6.03 2.23
N GLY A 86 -18.46 4.93 2.78
CA GLY A 86 -19.09 3.85 2.01
C GLY A 86 -20.31 4.27 1.18
N GLN A 87 -20.79 5.51 1.31
CA GLN A 87 -21.88 6.07 0.49
C GLN A 87 -21.39 6.80 -0.76
N ILE A 88 -20.08 7.07 -0.86
CA ILE A 88 -19.47 7.82 -1.95
C ILE A 88 -19.23 6.89 -3.13
N VAL A 89 -20.29 6.62 -3.91
CA VAL A 89 -20.29 5.64 -5.01
C VAL A 89 -19.31 5.95 -6.15
N SER A 90 -18.81 7.19 -6.22
CA SER A 90 -17.79 7.64 -7.18
C SER A 90 -16.36 7.31 -6.76
N LEU A 91 -16.13 6.93 -5.50
CA LEU A 91 -14.80 6.82 -4.93
C LEU A 91 -13.98 5.70 -5.59
N GLU A 92 -12.79 6.05 -6.06
CA GLU A 92 -11.83 5.15 -6.70
C GLU A 92 -10.59 4.89 -5.84
N HIS A 93 -10.13 5.91 -5.09
CA HIS A 93 -8.94 5.83 -4.25
C HIS A 93 -9.28 6.29 -2.83
N LEU A 94 -8.99 5.42 -1.86
CA LEU A 94 -9.13 5.73 -0.43
C LEU A 94 -7.84 5.43 0.31
N ASN A 95 -7.24 6.46 0.89
CA ASN A 95 -6.06 6.32 1.72
C ASN A 95 -6.32 6.78 3.15
N LEU A 96 -6.21 5.83 4.08
CA LEU A 96 -6.47 5.99 5.51
C LEU A 96 -5.26 5.59 6.36
N ASN A 97 -4.06 5.53 5.76
CA ASN A 97 -2.85 5.14 6.46
C ASN A 97 -2.68 5.93 7.76
N ASP A 98 -2.26 5.25 8.82
CA ASP A 98 -2.00 5.78 10.16
C ASP A 98 -3.20 6.46 10.84
N SER A 99 -4.42 6.29 10.33
CA SER A 99 -5.65 6.72 11.01
C SER A 99 -6.10 5.63 11.98
N THR A 100 -5.50 5.62 13.16
CA THR A 100 -5.54 4.49 14.11
C THR A 100 -6.92 4.14 14.69
N GLY A 101 -7.94 4.98 14.51
CA GLY A 101 -9.33 4.70 14.93
C GLY A 101 -10.18 3.96 13.89
N VAL A 102 -9.63 3.66 12.70
CA VAL A 102 -10.33 2.99 11.59
C VAL A 102 -9.80 1.57 11.40
N GLY A 103 -10.64 0.61 11.03
CA GLY A 103 -10.24 -0.79 10.85
C GLY A 103 -11.34 -1.63 10.23
N SER A 104 -11.69 -2.73 10.89
CA SER A 104 -12.60 -3.74 10.34
C SER A 104 -13.96 -3.21 9.87
N LYS A 105 -14.60 -2.26 10.57
CA LYS A 105 -15.92 -1.76 10.11
C LYS A 105 -15.77 -0.85 8.89
N THR A 106 -14.70 -0.06 8.84
CA THR A 106 -14.35 0.73 7.66
C THR A 106 -14.18 -0.15 6.43
N VAL A 107 -13.40 -1.24 6.55
CA VAL A 107 -13.20 -2.20 5.46
C VAL A 107 -14.53 -2.73 4.93
N ARG A 108 -15.43 -3.16 5.82
CA ARG A 108 -16.77 -3.64 5.44
C ARG A 108 -17.62 -2.58 4.74
N ALA A 109 -17.54 -1.33 5.20
CA ALA A 109 -18.29 -0.22 4.60
C ALA A 109 -17.82 0.09 3.18
N VAL A 110 -16.50 0.05 2.93
CA VAL A 110 -15.90 0.45 1.65
C VAL A 110 -15.77 -0.71 0.65
N ALA A 111 -15.81 -1.97 1.10
CA ALA A 111 -15.75 -3.15 0.24
C ALA A 111 -16.86 -3.20 -0.84
N ARG A 112 -18.00 -2.55 -0.58
CA ARG A 112 -19.15 -2.51 -1.48
C ARG A 112 -19.14 -1.34 -2.47
N LEU A 113 -18.13 -0.48 -2.41
CA LEU A 113 -18.03 0.65 -3.31
C LEU A 113 -17.79 0.17 -4.75
N PRO A 114 -18.66 0.55 -5.71
CA PRO A 114 -18.69 -0.05 -7.04
C PRO A 114 -17.54 0.40 -7.95
N ARG A 115 -16.68 1.31 -7.49
CA ARG A 115 -15.58 1.88 -8.25
C ARG A 115 -14.25 1.89 -7.49
N LEU A 116 -14.20 1.34 -6.28
CA LEU A 116 -13.00 1.41 -5.46
C LEU A 116 -11.90 0.54 -6.07
N ARG A 117 -10.81 1.18 -6.50
CA ARG A 117 -9.64 0.55 -7.14
C ARG A 117 -8.45 0.52 -6.21
N GLU A 118 -8.32 1.48 -5.31
CA GLU A 118 -7.22 1.53 -4.35
C GLU A 118 -7.74 1.70 -2.92
N LEU A 119 -7.26 0.85 -2.02
CA LEU A 119 -7.50 0.95 -0.58
C LEU A 119 -6.18 0.84 0.19
N ARG A 120 -5.81 1.89 0.92
CA ARG A 120 -4.61 1.91 1.76
C ARG A 120 -4.97 2.07 3.24
N LEU A 121 -4.58 1.08 4.04
CA LEU A 121 -4.92 0.92 5.46
C LEU A 121 -3.67 0.56 6.29
N ALA A 122 -2.49 1.03 5.89
CA ALA A 122 -1.27 0.77 6.67
C ALA A 122 -1.37 1.41 8.05
N GLY A 123 -0.98 0.70 9.11
CA GLY A 123 -0.93 1.26 10.47
C GLY A 123 -2.29 1.66 11.06
N THR A 124 -3.40 1.13 10.54
CA THR A 124 -4.75 1.38 11.07
C THR A 124 -5.08 0.42 12.23
N ALA A 125 -6.28 0.51 12.80
CA ALA A 125 -6.76 -0.48 13.78
C ALA A 125 -6.88 -1.88 13.15
N PRO A 126 -6.87 -2.94 13.97
CA PRO A 126 -6.94 -4.33 13.50
C PRO A 126 -8.06 -4.63 12.51
N ILE A 127 -7.75 -5.51 11.56
CA ILE A 127 -8.63 -5.93 10.46
C ILE A 127 -8.86 -7.44 10.58
N SER A 128 -10.07 -7.82 10.97
CA SER A 128 -10.43 -9.23 11.13
C SER A 128 -10.57 -9.96 9.80
N ASP A 129 -10.38 -11.27 9.82
CA ASP A 129 -10.55 -12.12 8.64
C ASP A 129 -11.97 -12.01 8.05
N GLU A 130 -13.01 -11.80 8.87
CA GLU A 130 -14.37 -11.57 8.35
C GLU A 130 -14.49 -10.27 7.56
N ALA A 131 -13.77 -9.22 7.95
CA ALA A 131 -13.72 -7.97 7.20
C ALA A 131 -12.96 -8.17 5.87
N LEU A 132 -11.87 -8.94 5.89
CA LEU A 132 -11.13 -9.31 4.67
C LEU A 132 -11.97 -10.19 3.72
N ARG A 133 -12.83 -11.05 4.25
CA ARG A 133 -13.77 -11.85 3.44
C ARG A 133 -14.76 -10.98 2.70
N GLU A 134 -15.33 -9.98 3.37
CA GLU A 134 -16.22 -9.01 2.72
C GLU A 134 -15.46 -8.17 1.69
N LEU A 135 -14.21 -7.78 1.98
CA LEU A 135 -13.35 -7.11 1.00
C LEU A 135 -13.06 -8.01 -0.21
N GLY A 136 -12.87 -9.32 -0.01
CA GLY A 136 -12.62 -10.30 -1.05
C GLY A 136 -13.74 -10.42 -2.10
N GLU A 137 -14.94 -9.92 -1.80
CA GLU A 137 -16.05 -9.84 -2.75
C GLU A 137 -15.91 -8.66 -3.73
N ALA A 138 -15.03 -7.68 -3.45
CA ALA A 138 -14.84 -6.50 -4.27
C ALA A 138 -14.20 -6.84 -5.64
N GLN A 139 -14.94 -6.58 -6.71
CA GLN A 139 -14.52 -6.93 -8.08
C GLN A 139 -13.76 -5.80 -8.79
N THR A 140 -13.50 -4.68 -8.11
CA THR A 140 -12.87 -3.49 -8.70
C THR A 140 -11.48 -3.20 -8.16
N LEU A 141 -11.09 -3.81 -7.04
CA LEU A 141 -9.87 -3.45 -6.32
C LEU A 141 -8.63 -3.92 -7.09
N GLU A 142 -7.74 -2.98 -7.37
CA GLU A 142 -6.49 -3.17 -8.10
C GLU A 142 -5.27 -2.99 -7.19
N ALA A 143 -5.38 -2.19 -6.13
CA ALA A 143 -4.31 -1.94 -5.18
C ALA A 143 -4.82 -2.00 -3.72
N LEU A 144 -4.12 -2.78 -2.89
CA LEU A 144 -4.45 -2.96 -1.48
C LEU A 144 -3.19 -2.89 -0.62
N SER A 145 -3.16 -1.99 0.36
CA SER A 145 -2.09 -1.94 1.37
C SER A 145 -2.64 -2.25 2.75
N LEU A 146 -2.14 -3.33 3.34
CA LEU A 146 -2.44 -3.82 4.68
C LEU A 146 -1.16 -3.88 5.55
N ALA A 147 -0.19 -3.02 5.25
CA ALA A 147 1.06 -2.97 5.99
C ALA A 147 0.85 -2.70 7.49
N GLU A 148 1.76 -3.21 8.31
CA GLU A 148 1.85 -3.03 9.77
C GLU A 148 0.72 -3.69 10.59
N HIS A 149 -0.16 -4.46 9.94
CA HIS A 149 -1.16 -5.29 10.64
C HIS A 149 -0.54 -6.59 11.13
N ARG A 150 -0.47 -6.75 12.46
CA ARG A 150 0.12 -7.94 13.10
C ARG A 150 -0.81 -9.14 13.09
N ASP A 151 -2.11 -8.90 12.95
CA ASP A 151 -3.20 -9.88 12.95
C ASP A 151 -3.38 -10.59 11.60
N ILE A 152 -2.85 -10.01 10.52
CA ILE A 152 -2.97 -10.61 9.18
C ILE A 152 -2.01 -11.78 9.02
N GLY A 153 -2.60 -12.96 8.77
CA GLY A 153 -1.89 -14.21 8.49
C GLY A 153 -2.45 -14.93 7.25
N ALA A 154 -2.24 -16.25 7.17
CA ALA A 154 -2.67 -17.05 6.02
C ALA A 154 -4.20 -17.07 5.84
N ALA A 155 -4.97 -17.12 6.92
CA ALA A 155 -6.44 -17.09 6.87
C ALA A 155 -6.96 -15.79 6.25
N GLY A 156 -6.59 -14.63 6.80
CA GLY A 156 -6.95 -13.33 6.23
C GLY A 156 -6.53 -13.13 4.76
N LEU A 157 -5.35 -13.63 4.36
CA LEU A 157 -4.94 -13.56 2.96
C LEU A 157 -5.72 -14.50 2.04
N PHE A 158 -6.17 -15.64 2.55
CA PHE A 158 -7.07 -16.54 1.83
C PHE A 158 -8.41 -15.85 1.55
N GLU A 159 -8.92 -15.06 2.49
CA GLU A 159 -10.19 -14.34 2.32
C GLU A 159 -10.17 -13.31 1.20
N ILE A 160 -9.01 -12.69 0.92
CA ILE A 160 -8.87 -11.75 -0.21
C ILE A 160 -8.50 -12.43 -1.54
N CYS A 161 -8.65 -13.76 -1.66
CA CYS A 161 -8.42 -14.50 -2.92
C CYS A 161 -9.42 -14.15 -4.01
N GLY A 162 -10.61 -13.66 -3.67
CA GLY A 162 -11.64 -13.23 -4.63
C GLY A 162 -11.35 -11.90 -5.34
N LEU A 163 -10.27 -11.20 -4.98
CA LEU A 163 -9.85 -9.95 -5.63
C LEU A 163 -9.20 -10.23 -7.00
N GLU A 164 -10.01 -10.55 -8.01
CA GLU A 164 -9.54 -10.99 -9.34
C GLU A 164 -8.79 -9.92 -10.13
N ARG A 165 -8.93 -8.64 -9.76
CA ARG A 165 -8.24 -7.51 -10.40
C ARG A 165 -7.01 -7.03 -9.66
N LEU A 166 -6.65 -7.66 -8.53
CA LEU A 166 -5.58 -7.16 -7.67
C LEU A 166 -4.22 -7.23 -8.38
N VAL A 167 -3.57 -6.07 -8.53
CA VAL A 167 -2.26 -5.89 -9.15
C VAL A 167 -1.20 -5.56 -8.11
N GLU A 168 -1.54 -4.79 -7.08
CA GLU A 168 -0.65 -4.34 -6.01
C GLU A 168 -1.13 -4.82 -4.65
N LEU A 169 -0.22 -5.46 -3.90
CA LEU A 169 -0.47 -5.91 -2.54
C LEU A 169 0.70 -5.53 -1.62
N GLY A 170 0.43 -4.64 -0.66
CA GLY A 170 1.36 -4.24 0.39
C GLY A 170 1.08 -4.97 1.70
N LEU A 171 2.05 -5.71 2.21
CA LEU A 171 2.00 -6.51 3.44
C LEU A 171 3.23 -6.27 4.33
N ARG A 172 3.90 -5.14 4.13
CA ARG A 172 5.10 -4.78 4.90
C ARG A 172 4.82 -4.87 6.40
N HIS A 173 5.72 -5.47 7.16
CA HIS A 173 5.61 -5.67 8.61
C HIS A 173 4.35 -6.41 9.09
N CYS A 174 3.71 -7.22 8.23
CA CYS A 174 2.71 -8.20 8.68
C CYS A 174 3.40 -9.38 9.38
N LEU A 175 3.61 -9.25 10.69
CA LEU A 175 4.49 -10.16 11.43
C LEU A 175 3.98 -11.61 11.52
N ASN A 176 2.68 -11.85 11.37
CA ASN A 176 2.08 -13.19 11.35
C ASN A 176 2.00 -13.81 9.93
N LEU A 177 2.62 -13.18 8.94
CA LEU A 177 2.70 -13.70 7.59
C LEU A 177 3.70 -14.88 7.51
N VAL A 178 3.20 -16.07 7.18
CA VAL A 178 3.96 -17.31 7.04
C VAL A 178 3.90 -17.88 5.62
N ASP A 179 4.74 -18.86 5.31
CA ASP A 179 4.93 -19.40 3.96
C ASP A 179 3.64 -19.86 3.27
N ASP A 180 2.72 -20.50 4.01
CA ASP A 180 1.44 -20.99 3.48
C ASP A 180 0.59 -19.86 2.88
N ALA A 181 0.68 -18.66 3.45
CA ALA A 181 -0.04 -17.50 2.95
C ALA A 181 0.43 -17.10 1.54
N LEU A 182 1.73 -17.24 1.26
CA LEU A 182 2.30 -16.94 -0.06
C LEU A 182 1.99 -18.04 -1.09
N ALA A 183 1.73 -19.27 -0.66
CA ALA A 183 1.32 -20.35 -1.55
C ALA A 183 -0.03 -20.07 -2.23
N GLU A 184 -0.96 -19.41 -1.52
CA GLU A 184 -2.25 -18.99 -2.07
C GLU A 184 -2.10 -17.77 -2.99
N LEU A 185 -1.27 -16.78 -2.61
CA LEU A 185 -0.93 -15.66 -3.49
C LEU A 185 -0.27 -16.13 -4.80
N ALA A 186 0.53 -17.20 -4.74
CA ALA A 186 1.18 -17.80 -5.90
C ALA A 186 0.22 -18.36 -6.97
N ARG A 187 -1.07 -18.50 -6.64
CA ARG A 187 -2.11 -18.92 -7.59
C ARG A 187 -2.74 -17.75 -8.35
N ARG A 188 -2.41 -16.50 -8.00
CA ARG A 188 -3.03 -15.30 -8.58
C ARG A 188 -2.23 -14.81 -9.80
N PRO A 189 -2.80 -14.81 -11.02
CA PRO A 189 -2.08 -14.45 -12.22
C PRO A 189 -1.96 -12.94 -12.46
N THR A 190 -2.62 -12.10 -11.66
CA THR A 190 -2.69 -10.65 -11.89
C THR A 190 -1.66 -9.84 -11.10
N LEU A 191 -1.07 -10.44 -10.06
CA LEU A 191 -0.23 -9.70 -9.13
C LEU A 191 1.08 -9.29 -9.80
N ARG A 192 1.37 -7.99 -9.75
CA ARG A 192 2.59 -7.38 -10.32
C ARG A 192 3.46 -6.71 -9.28
N VAL A 193 2.86 -6.16 -8.23
CA VAL A 193 3.57 -5.48 -7.14
C VAL A 193 3.26 -6.19 -5.84
N LEU A 194 4.30 -6.68 -5.17
CA LEU A 194 4.18 -7.31 -3.87
C LEU A 194 5.25 -6.79 -2.92
N ASP A 195 4.84 -6.23 -1.79
CA ASP A 195 5.76 -5.79 -0.75
C ASP A 195 5.53 -6.59 0.54
N VAL A 196 6.49 -7.43 0.90
CA VAL A 196 6.51 -8.24 2.13
C VAL A 196 7.71 -7.89 3.00
N ALA A 197 8.24 -6.67 2.86
CA ALA A 197 9.38 -6.22 3.64
C ALA A 197 9.08 -6.30 5.15
N GLY A 198 10.03 -6.80 5.93
CA GLY A 198 9.88 -6.95 7.38
C GLY A 198 8.94 -8.08 7.82
N CYS A 199 8.45 -8.93 6.90
CA CYS A 199 7.77 -10.19 7.24
C CYS A 199 8.80 -11.25 7.62
N THR A 200 9.24 -11.21 8.88
CA THR A 200 10.40 -11.98 9.36
C THR A 200 10.16 -13.48 9.51
N GLN A 201 8.90 -13.95 9.44
CA GLN A 201 8.56 -15.37 9.53
C GLN A 201 8.62 -16.10 8.18
N LEU A 202 8.85 -15.39 7.07
CA LEU A 202 9.00 -15.99 5.76
C LEU A 202 10.32 -16.77 5.66
N SER A 203 10.24 -18.02 5.24
CA SER A 203 11.39 -18.90 5.06
C SER A 203 11.75 -19.08 3.58
N ARG A 204 12.73 -19.94 3.30
CA ARG A 204 13.05 -20.38 1.94
C ARG A 204 11.82 -20.96 1.21
N ALA A 205 10.90 -21.63 1.90
CA ALA A 205 9.69 -22.16 1.28
C ALA A 205 8.76 -21.03 0.81
N GLY A 206 8.58 -19.98 1.62
CA GLY A 206 7.84 -18.77 1.23
C GLY A 206 8.43 -18.12 -0.01
N LEU A 207 9.77 -17.93 -0.06
CA LEU A 207 10.44 -17.38 -1.24
C LEU A 207 10.32 -18.29 -2.48
N ALA A 208 10.26 -19.61 -2.29
CA ALA A 208 9.98 -20.54 -3.39
C ALA A 208 8.54 -20.38 -3.92
N HIS A 209 7.57 -20.01 -3.08
CA HIS A 209 6.22 -19.65 -3.54
C HIS A 209 6.23 -18.32 -4.31
N LEU A 210 6.96 -17.30 -3.83
CA LEU A 210 7.11 -16.03 -4.55
C LEU A 210 7.71 -16.20 -5.95
N ALA A 211 8.72 -17.06 -6.08
CA ALA A 211 9.36 -17.40 -7.36
C ALA A 211 8.39 -18.00 -8.40
N ARG A 212 7.19 -18.42 -8.01
CA ARG A 212 6.14 -18.91 -8.90
C ARG A 212 5.21 -17.80 -9.42
N ILE A 213 5.22 -16.62 -8.81
CA ILE A 213 4.45 -15.45 -9.27
C ILE A 213 5.24 -14.76 -10.38
N THR A 214 5.35 -15.43 -11.53
CA THR A 214 6.19 -14.98 -12.65
C THR A 214 5.75 -13.65 -13.29
N THR A 215 4.58 -13.15 -12.90
CA THR A 215 4.01 -11.85 -13.31
C THR A 215 4.53 -10.67 -12.49
N LEU A 216 5.26 -10.91 -11.40
CA LEU A 216 5.81 -9.83 -10.57
C LEU A 216 6.77 -8.94 -11.35
N CYS A 217 6.47 -7.64 -11.31
CA CYS A 217 7.32 -6.55 -11.78
C CYS A 217 8.04 -5.86 -10.62
N GLU A 218 7.46 -5.83 -9.43
CA GLU A 218 8.05 -5.18 -8.26
C GLU A 218 7.93 -6.08 -7.03
N LEU A 219 9.06 -6.27 -6.34
CA LEU A 219 9.13 -7.13 -5.16
C LEU A 219 9.91 -6.47 -4.02
N GLY A 220 9.25 -6.26 -2.90
CA GLY A 220 9.84 -5.78 -1.65
C GLY A 220 10.14 -6.94 -0.69
N LEU A 221 11.43 -7.17 -0.40
CA LEU A 221 11.93 -8.20 0.52
C LEU A 221 12.88 -7.63 1.58
N ALA A 222 12.89 -6.30 1.77
CA ALA A 222 13.77 -5.67 2.74
C ALA A 222 13.54 -6.23 4.16
N TYR A 223 14.58 -6.31 4.97
CA TYR A 223 14.53 -6.86 6.33
C TYR A 223 14.06 -8.32 6.43
N ALA A 224 14.07 -9.10 5.34
CA ALA A 224 13.71 -10.52 5.36
C ALA A 224 14.94 -11.39 5.70
N PRO A 225 15.01 -12.05 6.87
CA PRO A 225 16.19 -12.81 7.29
C PRO A 225 16.50 -14.02 6.39
N SER A 226 15.50 -14.52 5.67
CA SER A 226 15.62 -15.63 4.74
C SER A 226 16.24 -15.26 3.40
N VAL A 227 16.46 -13.98 3.11
CA VAL A 227 17.11 -13.52 1.87
C VAL A 227 18.63 -13.71 1.96
N ASN A 228 19.15 -14.65 1.17
CA ASN A 228 20.56 -15.00 1.04
C ASN A 228 20.85 -15.47 -0.40
N ASP A 229 22.11 -15.80 -0.71
CA ASP A 229 22.54 -16.17 -2.07
C ASP A 229 21.82 -17.37 -2.69
N GLU A 230 21.33 -18.32 -1.87
CA GLU A 230 20.58 -19.49 -2.31
C GLU A 230 19.12 -19.13 -2.58
N THR A 231 18.50 -18.31 -1.73
CA THR A 231 17.09 -17.96 -1.86
C THR A 231 16.85 -16.94 -2.96
N VAL A 232 17.78 -16.00 -3.20
CA VAL A 232 17.70 -15.11 -4.37
C VAL A 232 17.89 -15.84 -5.70
N GLU A 233 18.55 -17.00 -5.71
CA GLU A 233 18.63 -17.83 -6.92
C GLU A 233 17.25 -18.33 -7.34
N LEU A 234 16.37 -18.63 -6.39
CA LEU A 234 14.97 -18.99 -6.67
C LEU A 234 14.24 -17.85 -7.39
N LEU A 235 14.50 -16.60 -6.99
CA LEU A 235 13.88 -15.41 -7.57
C LEU A 235 14.33 -15.13 -9.01
N THR A 236 15.38 -15.80 -9.52
CA THR A 236 15.82 -15.63 -10.91
C THR A 236 14.80 -16.12 -11.94
N SER A 237 13.76 -16.86 -11.52
CA SER A 237 12.62 -17.22 -12.36
C SER A 237 11.73 -16.03 -12.73
N LEU A 238 11.78 -14.93 -11.97
CA LEU A 238 10.93 -13.75 -12.13
C LEU A 238 11.45 -12.87 -13.27
N LYS A 239 11.24 -13.31 -14.52
CA LYS A 239 11.83 -12.64 -15.70
C LYS A 239 11.27 -11.25 -15.98
N GLU A 240 10.07 -10.95 -15.49
CA GLU A 240 9.41 -9.65 -15.62
C GLU A 240 9.76 -8.67 -14.48
N LEU A 241 10.61 -9.08 -13.52
CA LEU A 241 10.94 -8.27 -12.36
C LEU A 241 11.78 -7.05 -12.76
N VAL A 242 11.23 -5.87 -12.52
CA VAL A 242 11.80 -4.56 -12.84
C VAL A 242 12.42 -3.91 -11.60
N VAL A 243 11.75 -4.01 -10.46
CA VAL A 243 12.16 -3.41 -9.18
C VAL A 243 12.29 -4.49 -8.12
N LEU A 244 13.43 -4.54 -7.44
CA LEU A 244 13.66 -5.46 -6.32
C LEU A 244 14.30 -4.73 -5.15
N SER A 245 13.68 -4.78 -3.97
CA SER A 245 14.33 -4.35 -2.73
C SER A 245 14.72 -5.55 -1.89
N VAL A 246 16.01 -5.68 -1.61
CA VAL A 246 16.61 -6.66 -0.68
C VAL A 246 17.44 -5.94 0.40
N ALA A 247 17.10 -4.68 0.68
CA ALA A 247 17.79 -3.87 1.66
C ALA A 247 17.72 -4.50 3.06
N TYR A 248 18.75 -4.29 3.87
CA TYR A 248 18.84 -4.81 5.24
C TYR A 248 18.74 -6.34 5.33
N CYS A 249 19.16 -7.06 4.30
CA CYS A 249 19.28 -8.53 4.29
C CYS A 249 20.76 -8.92 4.50
N PRO A 250 21.20 -9.19 5.73
CA PRO A 250 22.63 -9.36 6.05
C PRO A 250 23.23 -10.64 5.47
N ALA A 251 22.42 -11.67 5.18
CA ALA A 251 22.89 -12.94 4.64
C ALA A 251 23.11 -12.93 3.11
N LEU A 252 22.77 -11.82 2.44
CA LEU A 252 22.99 -11.65 1.01
C LEU A 252 24.41 -11.14 0.72
N THR A 253 25.14 -11.85 -0.14
CA THR A 253 26.50 -11.49 -0.53
C THR A 253 26.56 -11.02 -1.99
N SER A 254 27.77 -10.66 -2.45
CA SER A 254 28.01 -10.29 -3.84
C SER A 254 27.75 -11.43 -4.84
N ALA A 255 27.80 -12.69 -4.39
CA ALA A 255 27.47 -13.84 -5.24
C ALA A 255 25.97 -13.90 -5.55
N GLY A 256 25.10 -13.65 -4.58
CA GLY A 256 23.66 -13.56 -4.77
C GLY A 256 23.27 -12.38 -5.67
N LEU A 257 23.93 -11.23 -5.50
CA LEU A 257 23.72 -10.08 -6.38
C LEU A 257 24.03 -10.39 -7.83
N ALA A 258 25.14 -11.09 -8.11
CA ALA A 258 25.51 -11.43 -9.48
C ALA A 258 24.41 -12.26 -10.16
N LYS A 259 23.66 -13.07 -9.40
CA LYS A 259 22.47 -13.80 -9.88
C LYS A 259 21.30 -12.86 -10.15
N LEU A 260 21.01 -11.93 -9.24
CA LEU A 260 19.94 -10.94 -9.41
C LEU A 260 20.21 -10.00 -10.59
N ALA A 261 21.46 -9.58 -10.79
CA ALA A 261 21.89 -8.76 -11.92
C ALA A 261 21.74 -9.46 -13.28
N ALA A 262 21.56 -10.79 -13.29
CA ALA A 262 21.26 -11.56 -14.50
C ALA A 262 19.76 -11.56 -14.85
N LEU A 263 18.89 -10.96 -14.02
CA LEU A 263 17.49 -10.75 -14.39
C LEU A 263 17.40 -9.78 -15.57
N PRO A 264 16.70 -10.16 -16.66
CA PRO A 264 16.75 -9.40 -17.91
C PRO A 264 15.99 -8.08 -17.83
N ALA A 265 14.87 -8.03 -17.10
CA ALA A 265 14.02 -6.85 -16.99
C ALA A 265 14.39 -5.91 -15.82
N LEU A 266 15.32 -6.31 -14.95
CA LEU A 266 15.64 -5.57 -13.73
C LEU A 266 16.26 -4.21 -14.07
N LYS A 267 15.63 -3.14 -13.58
CA LYS A 267 16.04 -1.74 -13.77
C LYS A 267 16.40 -1.05 -12.48
N GLN A 268 15.87 -1.51 -11.35
CA GLN A 268 16.15 -0.92 -10.04
C GLN A 268 16.36 -2.01 -9.00
N VAL A 269 17.44 -1.89 -8.23
CA VAL A 269 17.70 -2.77 -7.08
C VAL A 269 18.11 -1.95 -5.86
N ASP A 270 17.39 -2.14 -4.75
CA ASP A 270 17.73 -1.54 -3.46
C ASP A 270 18.44 -2.57 -2.58
N VAL A 271 19.68 -2.24 -2.24
CA VAL A 271 20.65 -3.11 -1.56
C VAL A 271 21.26 -2.42 -0.35
N ARG A 272 20.65 -1.32 0.13
CA ARG A 272 21.11 -0.59 1.32
C ARG A 272 21.32 -1.54 2.49
N GLN A 273 22.42 -1.36 3.20
CA GLN A 273 22.71 -2.09 4.44
C GLN A 273 22.71 -3.63 4.28
N THR A 274 23.14 -4.11 3.12
CA THR A 274 23.42 -5.53 2.88
C THR A 274 24.94 -5.76 2.91
N LEU A 275 25.39 -6.82 3.61
CA LEU A 275 26.83 -7.01 3.90
C LEU A 275 27.68 -7.23 2.63
N GLY A 276 27.09 -7.75 1.55
CA GLY A 276 27.78 -8.02 0.29
C GLY A 276 28.06 -6.80 -0.60
N PHE A 277 27.72 -5.58 -0.18
CA PHE A 277 27.60 -4.43 -1.07
C PHE A 277 28.43 -3.24 -0.60
N GLY A 278 29.74 -3.45 -0.58
CA GLY A 278 30.67 -2.33 -0.48
C GLY A 278 30.67 -1.47 -1.75
N PRO A 279 31.32 -0.29 -1.71
CA PRO A 279 31.45 0.59 -2.87
C PRO A 279 32.07 -0.10 -4.10
N SER A 280 32.97 -1.08 -3.89
CA SER A 280 33.63 -1.86 -4.94
C SER A 280 32.67 -2.75 -5.73
N GLU A 281 31.83 -3.50 -5.03
CA GLU A 281 30.87 -4.44 -5.60
C GLU A 281 29.78 -3.68 -6.37
N VAL A 282 29.26 -2.60 -5.78
CA VAL A 282 28.28 -1.73 -6.45
C VAL A 282 28.90 -1.06 -7.67
N GLY A 283 30.13 -0.54 -7.59
CA GLY A 283 30.84 0.02 -8.73
C GLY A 283 31.01 -0.98 -9.87
N SER A 284 31.36 -2.23 -9.54
CA SER A 284 31.50 -3.31 -10.52
C SER A 284 30.17 -3.68 -11.16
N LEU A 285 29.07 -3.68 -10.40
CA LEU A 285 27.73 -3.91 -10.94
C LEU A 285 27.31 -2.80 -11.89
N ARG A 286 27.47 -1.53 -11.49
CA ARG A 286 27.16 -0.36 -12.34
C ARG A 286 27.96 -0.36 -13.64
N ALA A 287 29.22 -0.81 -13.61
CA ALA A 287 30.03 -0.95 -14.82
C ALA A 287 29.51 -2.04 -15.78
N ARG A 288 28.92 -3.13 -15.24
CA ARG A 288 28.38 -4.25 -16.02
C ARG A 288 26.95 -4.03 -16.51
N ARG A 289 26.15 -3.26 -15.76
CA ARG A 289 24.73 -2.95 -16.02
C ARG A 289 24.52 -1.44 -15.82
N PRO A 290 25.00 -0.58 -16.73
CA PRO A 290 24.93 0.88 -16.56
C PRO A 290 23.49 1.43 -16.51
N GLU A 291 22.52 0.67 -17.02
CA GLU A 291 21.10 0.98 -16.98
C GLU A 291 20.38 0.54 -15.69
N LEU A 292 21.06 -0.25 -14.84
CA LEU A 292 20.52 -0.69 -13.55
C LEU A 292 20.77 0.37 -12.48
N GLU A 293 19.69 0.96 -11.98
CA GLU A 293 19.72 1.83 -10.81
C GLU A 293 19.97 1.00 -9.55
N VAL A 294 21.08 1.26 -8.86
CA VAL A 294 21.45 0.58 -7.61
C VAL A 294 21.37 1.58 -6.47
N ILE A 295 20.42 1.36 -5.56
CA ILE A 295 20.23 2.16 -4.34
C ILE A 295 21.05 1.50 -3.22
N ASP A 296 22.13 2.15 -2.78
CA ASP A 296 23.14 1.62 -1.86
C ASP A 296 23.43 2.49 -0.62
N SER A 297 22.94 3.73 -0.59
CA SER A 297 23.09 4.70 0.51
C SER A 297 21.77 5.13 1.13
#